data_AF-A0A428XVY3-F1
#
_entry.id   AF-A0A428XVY3-F1
#
_cell.length_a   1.000
_cell.length_b   1.000
_cell.length_c   1.000
_cell.angle_alpha   90.00
_cell.angle_beta   90.00
_cell.angle_gamma   90.00
#
_symmetry.space_group_name_H-M   'P 1'
#
loop_
_entity.id
_entity.type
_entity.pdbx_description
1 polymer ?
#
loop_
_entity_poly.entity_id
_entity_poly.type
_entity_poly.pdbx_seq_one_letter_code
_entity_poly.pdbx_strand_id
1 'polypeptide(L)' 'MRFFSDETRTNRQALIAARQTLTDVSAREQDVTDAYLDANDAVIEAEKPLKWWQRLDIDTDLHTHEPDEF' A
#
# COMPACT_ATOMS: atom_id res chain seq x y z
N MET A 1 -4.97 -17.13 -12.57
CA MET A 1 -4.17 -15.88 -12.64
C MET A 1 -5.03 -14.75 -13.16
N ARG A 2 -5.28 -13.70 -12.35
CA ARG A 2 -5.94 -12.46 -12.82
C ARG A 2 -4.91 -11.68 -13.66
N PHE A 3 -5.13 -11.59 -14.97
CA PHE A 3 -4.28 -10.81 -15.87
C PHE A 3 -4.65 -9.34 -15.76
N PHE A 4 -4.05 -8.63 -14.80
CA PHE A 4 -4.08 -7.18 -14.76
C PHE A 4 -3.22 -6.61 -15.91
N SER A 5 -3.63 -5.45 -16.44
CA SER A 5 -2.77 -4.70 -17.37
C SER A 5 -1.44 -4.34 -16.69
N ASP A 6 -0.39 -4.12 -17.48
CA ASP A 6 0.91 -3.71 -16.93
C ASP A 6 0.81 -2.41 -16.13
N GLU A 7 -0.01 -1.46 -16.59
CA GLU A 7 -0.34 -0.23 -15.86
C GLU A 7 -0.99 -0.54 -14.50
N THR A 8 -1.97 -1.44 -14.47
CA THR A 8 -2.61 -1.85 -13.21
C THR A 8 -1.60 -2.53 -12.28
N ARG A 9 -0.69 -3.36 -12.82
CA ARG A 9 0.36 -4.02 -12.01
C ARG A 9 1.30 -2.99 -11.38
N THR A 10 1.73 -1.99 -12.14
CA THR A 10 2.58 -0.89 -11.64
C THR A 10 1.86 -0.08 -10.57
N ASN A 11 0.61 0.32 -10.80
CA ASN A 11 -0.17 1.09 -9.82
C ASN A 11 -0.43 0.28 -8.53
N ARG A 12 -0.65 -1.04 -8.65
CA ARG A 12 -0.75 -1.92 -7.48
C ARG A 12 0.55 -1.97 -6.69
N GLN A 13 1.69 -2.12 -7.36
CA GLN A 13 3.01 -2.12 -6.72
C GLN A 13 3.31 -0.80 -6.02
N ALA A 14 2.95 0.33 -6.64
CA ALA A 14 3.10 1.66 -6.04
C ALA A 14 2.28 1.80 -4.75
N LEU A 15 1.02 1.36 -4.76
CA LEU A 15 0.17 1.39 -3.56
C LEU A 15 0.68 0.47 -2.45
N ILE A 16 1.18 -0.72 -2.80
CA ILE A 16 1.81 -1.64 -1.83
C ILE A 16 3.01 -0.97 -1.16
N ALA A 17 3.92 -0.40 -1.95
CA ALA A 17 5.12 0.25 -1.43
C ALA A 17 4.79 1.48 -0.55
N ALA A 18 3.81 2.29 -0.96
CA ALA A 18 3.36 3.45 -0.17
C ALA A 18 2.81 3.02 1.20
N ARG A 19 2.01 1.95 1.25
CA ARG A 19 1.43 1.43 2.51
C ARG A 19 2.47 0.79 3.42
N GLN A 20 3.44 0.07 2.85
CA GLN A 20 4.58 -0.44 3.62
C GLN A 20 5.37 0.72 4.24
N THR A 21 5.62 1.78 3.46
CA THR A 21 6.31 2.98 3.96
C THR A 21 5.53 3.67 5.07
N LEU A 22 4.21 3.84 4.92
CA LEU A 22 3.36 4.41 5.96
C LEU A 22 3.37 3.55 7.23
N THR A 23 3.33 2.22 7.08
CA THR A 23 3.42 1.28 8.21
C THR A 23 4.75 1.45 8.95
N ASP A 24 5.86 1.48 8.22
CA ASP A 24 7.19 1.67 8.81
C ASP A 24 7.34 3.00 9.54
N VAL A 25 6.83 4.09 8.94
CA VAL A 25 6.84 5.42 9.56
C VAL A 25 5.96 5.42 10.81
N SER A 26 4.75 4.88 10.73
CA SER A 26 3.84 4.79 11.89
C SER A 26 4.36 3.90 13.02
N ALA A 27 5.19 2.91 12.72
CA ALA A 27 5.80 2.04 13.72
C ALA A 27 6.97 2.73 14.45
N ARG A 28 7.63 3.70 13.80
CA ARG A 28 8.75 4.47 14.36
C ARG A 28 8.28 5.73 15.08
N GLU A 29 7.30 6.41 14.51
CA GLU A 29 6.78 7.69 15.00
C GLU A 29 5.50 7.46 15.82
N GLN A 30 5.52 7.83 17.10
CA GLN A 30 4.32 7.73 17.97
C GLN A 30 3.33 8.88 17.77
N ASP A 31 3.78 9.97 17.15
CA ASP A 31 3.01 11.18 16.90
C ASP A 31 2.82 11.44 15.40
N VAL A 32 1.86 12.29 15.04
CA VAL A 32 1.66 12.76 13.66
C VAL A 32 2.79 13.73 13.32
N THR A 33 3.82 13.22 12.64
CA THR A 33 4.95 13.98 12.14
C THR A 33 4.77 14.34 10.66
N ASP A 34 5.57 15.29 10.16
CA ASP A 34 5.61 15.62 8.72
C ASP A 34 5.92 14.36 7.88
N ALA A 35 6.80 13.49 8.37
CA ALA A 35 7.11 12.22 7.70
C ALA A 35 5.89 11.29 7.61
N TYR A 36 5.05 11.26 8.65
CA TYR A 36 3.80 10.51 8.62
C TYR A 36 2.82 11.11 7.60
N LEU A 37 2.70 12.45 7.55
CA LEU A 37 1.84 13.14 6.60
C LEU A 37 2.29 12.90 5.16
N ASP A 38 3.58 13.00 4.88
CA ASP A 38 4.17 12.73 3.56
C ASP A 38 3.91 11.28 3.12
N ALA A 39 4.10 10.31 4.03
CA ALA A 39 3.83 8.91 3.74
C ALA A 39 2.34 8.65 3.49
N ASN A 40 1.46 9.32 4.23
CA ASN A 40 0.02 9.21 4.03
C ASN A 40 -0.44 9.84 2.71
N ASP A 41 0.11 10.99 2.33
CA ASP A 41 -0.16 11.62 1.03
C ASP A 41 0.29 10.72 -0.13
N ALA A 42 1.44 10.05 0.01
CA ALA A 42 1.91 9.08 -0.97
C ALA A 42 0.91 7.91 -1.16
N VAL A 43 0.27 7.43 -0.08
CA VAL A 43 -0.79 6.41 -0.18
C VAL A 43 -1.99 6.96 -0.93
N ILE A 44 -2.45 8.17 -0.60
CA ILE A 44 -3.60 8.81 -1.26
C ILE A 44 -3.36 8.96 -2.76
N GLU A 45 -2.18 9.43 -3.18
CA GLU A 45 -1.83 9.55 -4.59
C GLU A 45 -1.76 8.19 -5.29
N ALA A 46 -1.18 7.17 -4.65
CA ALA A 46 -1.08 5.83 -5.20
C ALA A 46 -2.44 5.13 -5.33
N GLU A 47 -3.44 5.53 -4.54
CA GLU A 47 -4.80 5.01 -4.63
C GLU A 47 -5.61 5.58 -5.82
N LYS A 48 -5.37 6.84 -6.21
CA LYS A 48 -6.11 7.53 -7.27
C LYS A 48 -6.27 6.73 -8.58
N PRO A 49 -5.22 6.10 -9.14
CA PRO A 49 -5.36 5.37 -10.40
C PRO A 49 -6.09 4.02 -10.27
N LEU A 50 -6.32 3.53 -9.05
CA LEU A 50 -6.95 2.24 -8.79
C LEU A 50 -8.44 2.40 -8.47
N LYS A 51 -9.26 1.51 -9.01
CA LYS A 51 -10.68 1.40 -8.62
C LYS A 51 -10.76 0.86 -7.18
N TRP A 52 -11.79 1.27 -6.44
CA TRP A 52 -11.97 0.91 -5.02
C TRP A 52 -11.83 -0.61 -4.75
N TRP A 53 -12.36 -1.48 -5.61
CA TRP A 53 -12.26 -2.93 -5.44
C TRP A 53 -10.83 -3.47 -5.67
N GLN A 54 -10.02 -2.80 -6.48
CA GLN A 54 -8.60 -3.17 -6.66
C GLN A 54 -7.75 -2.78 -5.45
N ARG A 55 -8.19 -1.77 -4.67
CA ARG A 55 -7.56 -1.36 -3.41
C ARG A 55 -7.81 -2.40 -2.31
N LEU A 56 -9.07 -2.87 -2.19
CA LEU A 56 -9.46 -3.92 -1.24
C LEU A 56 -8.75 -5.26 -1.48
N ASP A 57 -8.54 -5.63 -2.76
CA ASP A 57 -7.74 -6.81 -3.10
C ASP A 57 -6.32 -6.70 -2.50
N ILE A 58 -5.70 -5.51 -2.55
CA ILE A 58 -4.36 -5.28 -1.98
C ILE A 58 -4.40 -5.33 -0.44
N ASP A 59 -5.43 -4.76 0.19
CA ASP A 59 -5.61 -4.85 1.65
C ASP A 59 -5.65 -6.32 2.09
N THR A 60 -6.38 -7.15 1.34
CA THR A 60 -6.47 -8.59 1.61
C THR A 60 -5.10 -9.24 1.46
N ASP A 61 -4.38 -8.99 0.36
CA ASP A 61 -3.06 -9.56 0.09
C ASP A 61 -2.03 -9.20 1.19
N LEU A 62 -2.02 -7.93 1.64
CA LEU A 62 -1.11 -7.44 2.68
C LEU A 62 -1.36 -8.06 4.07
N HIS A 63 -2.60 -8.47 4.37
CA HIS A 63 -2.98 -9.02 5.67
C HIS A 63 -3.15 -10.54 5.71
N THR A 64 -3.16 -11.21 4.55
CA THR A 64 -3.20 -12.68 4.47
C THR A 64 -1.84 -13.33 4.20
N HIS A 65 -0.85 -12.57 3.72
CA HIS A 65 0.55 -13.02 3.79
C HIS A 65 1.09 -12.83 5.21
N GLU A 66 0.68 -13.70 6.14
CA GLU A 66 1.58 -14.07 7.23
C GLU A 66 2.85 -14.62 6.57
N PRO A 67 4.07 -14.22 6.98
CA PRO A 67 5.26 -14.90 6.51
C PRO A 67 5.12 -16.35 6.95
N ASP A 68 5.01 -17.27 5.98
CA ASP A 68 5.14 -18.69 6.26
C ASP A 68 6.47 -18.89 7.01
N GLU A 69 6.40 -19.08 8.32
CA GLU A 69 7.52 -19.49 9.15
C GLU A 69 7.97 -20.87 8.65
N PHE A 70 9.08 -20.91 7.91
CA PHE A 70 9.83 -22.12 7.55
C PHE A 70 11.24 -22.06 8.13
#